data_AF-A0A812RAX1-F1
#
_entry.id   AF-A0A812RAX1-F1
#
_cell.length_a   1.000
_cell.length_b   1.000
_cell.length_c   1.000
_cell.angle_alpha   90.00
_cell.angle_beta   90.00
_cell.angle_gamma   90.00
#
_symmetry.space_group_name_H-M   'P 1'
#
loop_
_entity.id
_entity.type
_entity.pdbx_description
1 polymer ?
#
loop_
_entity_poly.entity_id
_entity_poly.type
_entity_poly.pdbx_seq_one_letter_code
_entity_poly.pdbx_strand_id
1 'polypeptide(L)'
;MVVVHAGDDAEVAMANHWIFAPAHEGVFTVDADRHEVIDFIETALRGRIAFLTKHKQQVDLCRYLKARLQDWLGLPDAQRPPASFLSHFGFADMKEAIRTRAVGGMACAALSGDVSMVRALADAKASMSTFCHPMLSVGVLEYPPLHLAVARGARGHAVVLELLRQRADPNTTCRLGLPCLGSCRDAASVEMLVQHGADVNWRGGKVWVTPLGYACSKLAPLEVTKKLVELQADVNLSTTPLSNLALYSRTVPKLAVSTAHVLLQARADVNRPERLVGLFRVLEILGRVQLCFRRRSQVSRLFSVYAEGSTTPLGWAATSDNATLVEFLLSAKADPDIPNHRGHTPRQLAVDARVRSVFAGHQPDAVFNHIPCKGDGHLTQCTSQLEDDDADILSL
;
A
#
# COMPACT_ATOMS: atom_id res chain seq x y z
N MET A 1 10.91 9.73 -8.58
CA MET A 1 11.20 11.05 -7.99
C MET A 1 12.37 10.83 -7.06
N VAL A 2 13.45 11.60 -7.17
CA VAL A 2 14.59 11.46 -6.24
C VAL A 2 14.43 12.56 -5.19
N VAL A 3 14.35 12.19 -3.92
CA VAL A 3 14.35 13.11 -2.78
C VAL A 3 15.79 13.18 -2.31
N VAL A 4 16.41 14.35 -2.43
CA VAL A 4 17.81 14.56 -2.02
C VAL A 4 17.79 15.15 -0.62
N HIS A 5 18.35 14.43 0.35
CA HIS A 5 18.46 14.85 1.75
C HIS A 5 19.77 15.62 2.00
N ALA A 6 20.85 15.20 1.35
CA ALA A 6 22.17 15.83 1.40
C ALA A 6 22.94 15.62 0.08
N GLY A 7 24.15 16.20 -0.04
CA GLY A 7 24.98 16.07 -1.25
C GLY A 7 25.36 14.62 -1.61
N ASP A 8 25.32 13.70 -0.64
CA ASP A 8 25.62 12.28 -0.75
C ASP A 8 24.45 11.36 -0.35
N ASP A 9 23.33 11.93 0.10
CA ASP A 9 22.16 11.18 0.57
C ASP A 9 20.93 11.53 -0.28
N ALA A 10 20.49 10.59 -1.09
CA ALA A 10 19.33 10.74 -1.94
C ALA A 10 18.52 9.43 -2.02
N GLU A 11 17.21 9.54 -1.85
CA GLU A 11 16.28 8.43 -1.83
C GLU A 11 15.40 8.43 -3.08
N VAL A 12 15.18 7.24 -3.64
CA VAL A 12 14.22 7.08 -4.75
C VAL A 12 12.82 6.97 -4.16
N ALA A 13 12.07 8.07 -4.21
CA ALA A 13 10.65 8.08 -3.91
C ALA A 13 9.82 7.60 -5.12
N MET A 14 8.77 6.80 -4.84
CA MET A 14 7.77 6.51 -5.86
C MET A 14 7.12 7.83 -6.30
N ALA A 15 6.76 7.93 -7.58
CA ALA A 15 6.27 9.18 -8.18
C ALA A 15 5.00 9.75 -7.51
N ASN A 16 4.31 8.98 -6.67
CA ASN A 16 3.10 9.36 -5.97
C ASN A 16 3.27 9.52 -4.43
N HIS A 17 4.49 9.42 -3.88
CA HIS A 17 4.72 9.58 -2.43
C HIS A 17 4.30 10.96 -1.90
N TRP A 18 4.46 12.02 -2.70
CA TRP A 18 4.07 13.39 -2.35
C TRP A 18 2.59 13.54 -1.96
N ILE A 19 1.73 12.61 -2.41
CA ILE A 19 0.29 12.61 -2.13
C ILE A 19 -0.02 12.32 -0.66
N PHE A 20 0.87 11.55 -0.03
CA PHE A 20 0.77 11.08 1.34
C PHE A 20 1.82 11.74 2.25
N ALA A 21 2.49 12.78 1.77
CA ALA A 21 3.49 13.55 2.50
C ALA A 21 3.45 15.01 2.02
N PRO A 22 2.37 15.76 2.34
CA PRO A 22 2.23 17.13 1.87
C PRO A 22 3.28 18.03 2.53
N ALA A 23 3.77 19.03 1.79
CA ALA A 23 4.87 19.89 2.22
C ALA A 23 4.61 20.60 3.56
N HIS A 24 3.36 21.00 3.85
CA HIS A 24 3.03 21.64 5.11
C HIS A 24 3.12 20.71 6.35
N GLU A 25 3.07 19.39 6.17
CA GLU A 25 3.29 18.38 7.22
C GLU A 25 4.76 17.90 7.28
N GLY A 26 5.57 18.26 6.29
CA GLY A 26 6.94 17.76 6.12
C GLY A 26 7.94 18.35 7.12
N VAL A 27 9.04 17.64 7.34
CA VAL A 27 10.20 18.16 8.08
C VAL A 27 11.16 18.78 7.07
N PHE A 28 11.51 20.05 7.27
CA PHE A 28 12.44 20.78 6.41
C PHE A 28 13.73 21.05 7.18
N THR A 29 14.87 20.92 6.52
CA THR A 29 16.18 21.32 7.06
C THR A 29 16.24 22.83 7.25
N VAL A 30 15.64 23.58 6.32
CA VAL A 30 15.45 25.04 6.37
C VAL A 30 13.97 25.33 6.29
N ASP A 31 13.36 25.81 7.39
CA ASP A 31 11.91 26.00 7.44
C ASP A 31 11.39 27.07 6.46
N ALA A 32 12.23 28.03 6.07
CA ALA A 32 11.88 29.04 5.05
C ALA A 32 11.55 28.40 3.68
N ASP A 33 12.24 27.32 3.31
CA ASP A 33 12.03 26.60 2.05
C ASP A 33 10.63 25.98 1.96
N ARG A 34 9.96 25.76 3.11
CA ARG A 34 8.60 25.24 3.16
C ARG A 34 7.63 26.13 2.39
N HIS A 35 7.74 27.44 2.56
CA HIS A 35 6.88 28.40 1.87
C HIS A 35 7.12 28.38 0.36
N GLU A 36 8.40 28.38 -0.07
CA GLU A 36 8.74 28.31 -1.48
C GLU A 36 8.23 27.02 -2.15
N VAL A 37 8.34 25.88 -1.45
CA VAL A 37 7.83 24.60 -1.93
C VAL A 37 6.31 24.60 -2.02
N ILE A 38 5.60 25.17 -1.04
CA ILE A 38 4.14 25.29 -1.08
C ILE A 38 3.70 26.18 -2.23
N ASP A 39 4.35 27.32 -2.46
CA ASP A 39 4.04 28.25 -3.55
C ASP A 39 4.26 27.60 -4.94
N PHE A 40 5.34 26.83 -5.07
CA PHE A 40 5.61 26.05 -6.27
C PHE A 40 4.51 25.00 -6.51
N ILE A 41 4.14 24.24 -5.47
CA ILE A 41 3.08 23.22 -5.53
C ILE A 41 1.74 23.88 -5.91
N GLU A 42 1.41 25.03 -5.30
CA GLU A 42 0.20 25.78 -5.61
C GLU A 42 0.16 26.17 -7.10
N THR A 43 1.23 26.79 -7.59
CA THR A 43 1.34 27.23 -8.98
C THR A 43 1.18 26.06 -9.94
N ALA A 44 1.89 24.95 -9.70
CA ALA A 44 1.84 23.77 -10.53
C ALA A 44 0.44 23.11 -10.53
N LEU A 45 -0.16 22.93 -9.35
CA LEU A 45 -1.48 22.32 -9.22
C LEU A 45 -2.58 23.18 -9.84
N ARG A 46 -2.57 24.49 -9.60
CA ARG A 46 -3.53 25.43 -10.21
C ARG A 46 -3.38 25.45 -11.73
N GLY A 47 -2.16 25.49 -12.25
CA GLY A 47 -1.89 25.39 -13.68
C GLY A 47 -2.43 24.09 -14.28
N ARG A 48 -2.20 22.95 -13.62
CA ARG A 48 -2.71 21.65 -14.05
C ARG A 48 -4.24 21.58 -14.00
N ILE A 49 -4.87 22.07 -12.94
CA ILE A 49 -6.34 22.14 -12.80
C ILE A 49 -6.93 23.02 -13.90
N ALA A 50 -6.35 24.19 -14.16
CA ALA A 50 -6.81 25.11 -15.20
C ALA A 50 -6.72 24.47 -16.58
N PHE A 51 -5.61 23.80 -16.90
CA PHE A 51 -5.42 23.06 -18.14
C PHE A 51 -6.49 21.96 -18.31
N LEU A 52 -6.64 21.08 -17.32
CA LEU A 52 -7.60 19.97 -17.38
C LEU A 52 -9.05 20.47 -17.49
N THR A 53 -9.38 21.56 -16.79
CA THR A 53 -10.70 22.21 -16.84
C THR A 53 -10.97 22.77 -18.24
N LYS A 54 -10.03 23.54 -18.80
CA LYS A 54 -10.18 24.19 -20.12
C LYS A 54 -10.36 23.17 -21.25
N HIS A 55 -9.58 22.09 -21.23
CA HIS A 55 -9.58 21.08 -22.28
C HIS A 55 -10.57 19.93 -22.04
N LYS A 56 -11.30 19.93 -20.91
CA LYS A 56 -12.23 18.87 -20.50
C LYS A 56 -11.60 17.46 -20.54
N GLN A 57 -10.32 17.36 -20.21
CA GLN A 57 -9.57 16.10 -20.17
C GLN A 57 -9.50 15.57 -18.75
N GLN A 58 -9.52 14.24 -18.59
CA GLN A 58 -9.36 13.55 -17.30
C GLN A 58 -10.19 14.19 -16.18
N VAL A 59 -11.51 14.28 -16.39
CA VAL A 59 -12.44 14.99 -15.49
C VAL A 59 -12.31 14.52 -14.05
N ASP A 60 -12.18 13.21 -13.83
CA ASP A 60 -11.99 12.62 -12.50
C ASP A 60 -10.70 13.09 -11.83
N LEU A 61 -9.58 13.12 -12.56
CA LEU A 61 -8.33 13.66 -12.05
C LEU A 61 -8.47 15.15 -11.73
N CYS A 62 -9.14 15.92 -12.58
CA CYS A 62 -9.39 17.34 -12.33
C CYS A 62 -10.17 17.55 -11.03
N ARG A 63 -11.26 16.78 -10.81
CA ARG A 63 -12.06 16.83 -9.58
C ARG A 63 -11.24 16.40 -8.36
N TYR A 64 -10.42 15.35 -8.48
CA TYR A 64 -9.53 14.90 -7.42
C TYR A 64 -8.53 15.99 -7.01
N LEU A 65 -7.84 16.60 -7.99
CA LEU A 65 -6.88 17.67 -7.75
C LEU A 65 -7.55 18.90 -7.12
N LYS A 66 -8.74 19.29 -7.60
CA LYS A 66 -9.54 20.37 -7.00
C LYS A 66 -9.89 20.08 -5.54
N ALA A 67 -10.33 18.86 -5.24
CA ALA A 67 -10.76 18.49 -3.91
C ALA A 67 -9.58 18.47 -2.91
N ARG A 68 -8.43 17.96 -3.34
CA ARG A 68 -7.21 17.86 -2.51
C ARG A 68 -6.36 19.14 -2.48
N LEU A 69 -6.70 20.17 -3.25
CA LEU A 69 -5.87 21.38 -3.34
C LEU A 69 -5.61 22.03 -1.98
N GLN A 70 -6.67 22.29 -1.19
CA GLN A 70 -6.53 22.92 0.12
C GLN A 70 -5.78 22.04 1.12
N ASP A 71 -6.00 20.72 1.02
CA ASP A 71 -5.30 19.71 1.80
C ASP A 71 -3.79 19.84 1.59
N TRP A 72 -3.32 19.81 0.34
CA TRP A 72 -1.89 19.89 0.03
C TRP A 72 -1.25 21.24 0.39
N LEU A 73 -2.02 22.33 0.33
CA LEU A 73 -1.55 23.68 0.67
C LEU A 73 -1.60 24.02 2.17
N GLY A 74 -2.06 23.12 3.04
CA GLY A 74 -2.19 23.44 4.47
C GLY A 74 -3.34 24.39 4.80
N LEU A 75 -4.22 24.69 3.83
CA LEU A 75 -5.34 25.62 3.99
C LEU A 75 -6.57 24.92 4.58
N PRO A 76 -7.42 25.57 5.39
CA PRO A 76 -8.60 24.95 5.97
C PRO A 76 -9.52 24.24 4.96
N ASP A 77 -10.20 23.19 5.39
CA ASP A 77 -11.16 22.45 4.54
C ASP A 77 -12.35 23.36 4.20
N ALA A 78 -12.61 23.57 2.90
CA ALA A 78 -13.70 24.46 2.50
C ALA A 78 -15.05 23.76 2.64
N GLN A 79 -15.89 24.34 3.48
CA GLN A 79 -17.31 24.01 3.59
C GLN A 79 -18.07 24.82 2.55
N ARG A 80 -18.51 24.19 1.46
CA ARG A 80 -19.16 24.89 0.34
C ARG A 80 -20.68 24.73 0.44
N PRO A 81 -21.46 25.80 0.21
CA PRO A 81 -22.89 25.65 -0.07
C PRO A 81 -23.12 24.80 -1.33
N PRO A 82 -24.27 24.08 -1.45
CA PRO A 82 -24.58 23.20 -2.59
C PRO A 82 -24.29 23.81 -3.96
N ALA A 83 -24.78 25.03 -4.23
CA ALA A 83 -24.57 25.68 -5.53
C ALA A 83 -23.08 25.93 -5.85
N SER A 84 -22.30 26.38 -4.86
CA SER A 84 -20.86 26.62 -5.01
C SER A 84 -20.09 25.32 -5.20
N PHE A 85 -20.45 24.28 -4.46
CA PHE A 85 -19.86 22.95 -4.60
C PHE A 85 -20.07 22.37 -5.99
N LEU A 86 -21.32 22.37 -6.47
CA LEU A 86 -21.68 21.85 -7.79
C LEU A 86 -20.93 22.59 -8.90
N SER A 87 -20.92 23.93 -8.84
CA SER A 87 -20.17 24.75 -9.79
C SER A 87 -18.66 24.48 -9.75
N HIS A 88 -18.07 24.38 -8.55
CA HIS A 88 -16.64 24.16 -8.36
C HIS A 88 -16.17 22.84 -9.00
N PHE A 89 -16.94 21.76 -8.81
CA PHE A 89 -16.64 20.43 -9.35
C PHE A 89 -17.24 20.15 -10.73
N GLY A 90 -17.97 21.11 -11.30
CA GLY A 90 -18.57 21.01 -12.63
C GLY A 90 -19.67 19.94 -12.70
N PHE A 91 -20.59 19.96 -11.74
CA PHE A 91 -21.85 19.22 -11.79
C PHE A 91 -22.98 20.20 -12.15
N ALA A 92 -23.86 19.81 -13.08
CA ALA A 92 -25.01 20.63 -13.47
C ALA A 92 -26.03 20.74 -12.32
N ASP A 93 -26.25 19.65 -11.60
CA ASP A 93 -27.16 19.59 -10.46
C ASP A 93 -26.75 18.50 -9.45
N MET A 94 -27.49 18.43 -8.34
CA MET A 94 -27.28 17.45 -7.29
C MET A 94 -27.48 16.00 -7.77
N LYS A 95 -28.39 15.75 -8.72
CA LYS A 95 -28.65 14.41 -9.25
C LYS A 95 -27.47 13.91 -10.07
N GLU A 96 -26.83 14.79 -10.84
CA GLU A 96 -25.58 14.49 -11.55
C GLU A 96 -24.44 14.17 -10.58
N ALA A 97 -24.28 14.98 -9.53
CA ALA A 97 -23.27 14.74 -8.51
C ALA A 97 -23.45 13.36 -7.85
N ILE A 98 -24.69 12.94 -7.58
CA ILE A 98 -25.03 11.65 -6.97
C ILE A 98 -24.80 10.48 -7.93
N ARG A 99 -25.23 10.59 -9.19
CA ARG A 99 -25.18 9.46 -10.15
C ARG A 99 -23.79 9.19 -10.74
N THR A 100 -22.85 10.12 -10.61
CA THR A 100 -21.50 10.00 -11.19
C THR A 100 -20.70 8.89 -10.48
N ARG A 101 -20.45 7.77 -11.16
CA ARG A 101 -19.82 6.54 -10.63
C ARG A 101 -18.28 6.55 -10.57
N ALA A 102 -17.68 7.71 -10.36
CA ALA A 102 -16.22 7.88 -10.32
C ALA A 102 -15.83 8.90 -9.24
N VAL A 103 -15.25 10.04 -9.61
CA VAL A 103 -15.08 11.16 -8.66
C VAL A 103 -16.37 12.00 -8.67
N GLY A 104 -17.44 11.40 -8.13
CA GLY A 104 -18.76 12.02 -7.96
C GLY A 104 -18.84 12.92 -6.73
N GLY A 105 -20.05 13.42 -6.42
CA GLY A 105 -20.27 14.37 -5.33
C GLY A 105 -19.77 13.87 -3.98
N MET A 106 -20.06 12.61 -3.62
CA MET A 106 -19.62 12.02 -2.35
C MET A 106 -18.09 11.90 -2.26
N ALA A 107 -17.43 11.47 -3.34
CA ALA A 107 -15.98 11.38 -3.40
C ALA A 107 -15.32 12.77 -3.31
N CYS A 108 -15.87 13.77 -4.00
CA CYS A 108 -15.41 15.16 -3.92
C CYS A 108 -15.53 15.71 -2.49
N ALA A 109 -16.68 15.51 -1.84
CA ALA A 109 -16.92 15.97 -0.46
C ALA A 109 -15.98 15.30 0.54
N ALA A 110 -15.76 13.98 0.41
CA ALA A 110 -14.81 13.23 1.22
C ALA A 110 -13.37 13.73 1.03
N LEU A 111 -12.95 13.94 -0.21
CA LEU A 111 -11.59 14.42 -0.54
C LEU A 111 -11.34 15.86 -0.11
N SER A 112 -12.37 16.71 -0.12
CA SER A 112 -12.25 18.12 0.29
C SER A 112 -12.52 18.37 1.77
N GLY A 113 -12.93 17.34 2.51
CA GLY A 113 -13.35 17.46 3.92
C GLY A 113 -14.60 18.31 4.13
N ASP A 114 -15.47 18.34 3.13
CA ASP A 114 -16.71 19.12 3.16
C ASP A 114 -17.79 18.33 3.88
N VAL A 115 -17.74 18.37 5.21
CA VAL A 115 -18.68 17.69 6.12
C VAL A 115 -20.12 18.11 5.83
N SER A 116 -20.33 19.39 5.54
CA SER A 116 -21.64 19.94 5.22
C SER A 116 -22.21 19.31 3.94
N MET A 117 -21.37 19.13 2.92
CA MET A 117 -21.77 18.47 1.69
C MET A 117 -21.99 16.96 1.86
N VAL A 118 -21.20 16.28 2.71
CA VAL A 118 -21.44 14.87 3.03
C VAL A 118 -22.86 14.68 3.58
N ARG A 119 -23.28 15.53 4.51
CA ARG A 119 -24.66 15.52 5.05
C ARG A 119 -25.70 15.77 3.96
N ALA A 120 -25.52 16.84 3.18
CA ALA A 120 -26.47 17.19 2.12
C ALA A 120 -26.62 16.06 1.07
N LEU A 121 -25.52 15.39 0.72
CA LEU A 121 -25.54 14.25 -0.19
C LEU A 121 -26.19 13.01 0.46
N ALA A 122 -25.92 12.75 1.74
CA ALA A 122 -26.56 11.67 2.49
C ALA A 122 -28.09 11.86 2.58
N ASP A 123 -28.54 13.08 2.88
CA ASP A 123 -29.96 13.46 2.93
C ASP A 123 -30.63 13.26 1.56
N ALA A 124 -29.90 13.56 0.49
CA ALA A 124 -30.30 13.31 -0.90
C ALA A 124 -30.15 11.84 -1.35
N LYS A 125 -29.88 10.91 -0.41
CA LYS A 125 -29.75 9.46 -0.64
C LYS A 125 -28.59 9.06 -1.57
N ALA A 126 -27.50 9.81 -1.56
CA ALA A 126 -26.26 9.41 -2.22
C ALA A 126 -25.69 8.13 -1.59
N SER A 127 -25.12 7.25 -2.42
CA SER A 127 -24.43 6.06 -1.92
C SER A 127 -23.08 6.41 -1.29
N MET A 128 -22.80 5.83 -0.12
CA MET A 128 -21.52 5.93 0.59
C MET A 128 -20.44 4.99 0.04
N SER A 129 -20.80 4.05 -0.85
CA SER A 129 -19.91 2.99 -1.35
C SER A 129 -19.53 3.14 -2.83
N THR A 130 -19.83 4.29 -3.44
CA THR A 130 -19.49 4.53 -4.86
C THR A 130 -17.98 4.57 -5.05
N PHE A 131 -17.43 3.58 -5.74
CA PHE A 131 -16.01 3.52 -6.08
C PHE A 131 -15.64 4.61 -7.09
N CYS A 132 -14.49 5.26 -6.88
CA CYS A 132 -13.87 6.07 -7.93
C CYS A 132 -13.21 5.19 -9.00
N HIS A 133 -12.99 5.72 -10.21
CA HIS A 133 -12.17 5.06 -11.22
C HIS A 133 -10.68 5.04 -10.81
N PRO A 134 -9.88 4.07 -11.31
CA PRO A 134 -8.48 3.99 -10.96
C PRO A 134 -7.73 5.20 -11.54
N MET A 135 -7.03 5.93 -10.69
CA MET A 135 -6.17 7.04 -11.07
C MET A 135 -4.75 6.75 -10.59
N LEU A 136 -4.04 5.92 -11.35
CA LEU A 136 -2.70 5.42 -11.01
C LEU A 136 -1.68 6.56 -10.83
N SER A 137 -1.84 7.65 -11.59
CA SER A 137 -1.01 8.87 -11.45
C SER A 137 -1.07 9.48 -10.06
N VAL A 138 -2.16 9.25 -9.33
CA VAL A 138 -2.36 9.71 -7.96
C VAL A 138 -2.51 8.57 -6.94
N GLY A 139 -2.15 7.34 -7.32
CA GLY A 139 -2.17 6.18 -6.42
C GLY A 139 -3.55 5.76 -5.91
N VAL A 140 -4.62 6.14 -6.61
CA VAL A 140 -6.00 5.78 -6.25
C VAL A 140 -6.40 4.49 -6.98
N LEU A 141 -6.62 3.42 -6.22
CA LEU A 141 -6.91 2.06 -6.71
C LEU A 141 -8.40 1.72 -6.57
N GLU A 142 -9.26 2.61 -7.07
CA GLU A 142 -10.73 2.53 -6.94
C GLU A 142 -11.19 2.50 -5.48
N TYR A 143 -11.04 3.64 -4.81
CA TYR A 143 -11.42 3.83 -3.42
C TYR A 143 -12.87 4.32 -3.29
N PRO A 144 -13.65 3.79 -2.32
CA PRO A 144 -14.88 4.41 -1.87
C PRO A 144 -14.60 5.70 -1.06
N PRO A 145 -15.61 6.56 -0.84
CA PRO A 145 -15.49 7.82 -0.11
C PRO A 145 -14.77 7.71 1.24
N LEU A 146 -15.10 6.69 2.06
CA LEU A 146 -14.46 6.51 3.36
C LEU A 146 -12.95 6.26 3.24
N HIS A 147 -12.52 5.42 2.30
CA HIS A 147 -11.09 5.22 1.99
C HIS A 147 -10.39 6.52 1.59
N LEU A 148 -11.04 7.33 0.74
CA LEU A 148 -10.47 8.60 0.28
C LEU A 148 -10.27 9.58 1.44
N ALA A 149 -11.25 9.63 2.35
CA ALA A 149 -11.18 10.45 3.56
C ALA A 149 -10.09 9.97 4.51
N VAL A 150 -9.99 8.66 4.78
CA VAL A 150 -8.98 8.06 5.66
C VAL A 150 -7.56 8.29 5.13
N ALA A 151 -7.36 8.23 3.81
CA ALA A 151 -6.06 8.46 3.18
C ALA A 151 -5.53 9.91 3.37
N ARG A 152 -6.35 10.84 3.86
CA ARG A 152 -5.93 12.20 4.21
C ARG A 152 -5.22 12.29 5.57
N GLY A 153 -5.31 11.26 6.41
CA GLY A 153 -4.77 11.30 7.78
C GLY A 153 -5.53 12.25 8.69
N ALA A 154 -4.82 12.98 9.56
CA ALA A 154 -5.42 13.85 10.58
C ALA A 154 -6.44 14.85 10.05
N ARG A 155 -6.19 15.40 8.86
CA ARG A 155 -7.10 16.35 8.19
C ARG A 155 -8.41 15.73 7.73
N GLY A 156 -8.45 14.40 7.59
CA GLY A 156 -9.64 13.64 7.21
C GLY A 156 -10.58 13.34 8.38
N HIS A 157 -10.15 13.48 9.64
CA HIS A 157 -10.91 12.99 10.81
C HIS A 157 -12.36 13.47 10.86
N ALA A 158 -12.61 14.75 10.61
CA ALA A 158 -13.96 15.31 10.66
C ALA A 158 -14.90 14.68 9.63
N VAL A 159 -14.41 14.43 8.42
CA VAL A 159 -15.20 13.82 7.35
C VAL A 159 -15.28 12.30 7.46
N VAL A 160 -14.24 11.63 7.98
CA VAL A 160 -14.29 10.20 8.35
C VAL A 160 -15.40 9.98 9.37
N LEU A 161 -15.42 10.75 10.46
CA LEU A 161 -16.44 10.64 11.50
C LEU A 161 -17.85 10.89 10.95
N GLU A 162 -18.00 11.89 10.09
CA GLU A 162 -19.30 12.15 9.46
C GLU A 162 -19.76 11.00 8.56
N LEU A 163 -18.88 10.46 7.71
CA LEU A 163 -19.22 9.31 6.87
C LEU A 163 -19.66 8.10 7.70
N LEU A 164 -18.95 7.81 8.80
CA LEU A 164 -19.32 6.73 9.72
C LEU A 164 -20.68 6.98 10.39
N ARG A 165 -20.99 8.22 10.81
CA ARG A 165 -22.31 8.60 11.32
C ARG A 165 -23.42 8.41 10.28
N GLN A 166 -23.10 8.65 9.01
CA GLN A 166 -23.99 8.37 7.87
C GLN A 166 -24.00 6.88 7.46
N ARG A 167 -23.52 5.99 8.34
CA ARG A 167 -23.51 4.53 8.17
C ARG A 167 -22.64 4.04 7.01
N ALA A 168 -21.57 4.76 6.67
CA ALA A 168 -20.53 4.18 5.82
C ALA A 168 -19.93 2.95 6.51
N ASP A 169 -19.76 1.86 5.76
CA ASP A 169 -19.20 0.62 6.29
C ASP A 169 -17.69 0.80 6.61
N PRO A 170 -17.26 0.67 7.87
CA PRO A 170 -15.85 0.78 8.26
C PRO A 170 -14.99 -0.37 7.68
N ASN A 171 -15.60 -1.49 7.30
CA ASN A 171 -14.94 -2.64 6.67
C ASN A 171 -14.90 -2.54 5.14
N THR A 172 -15.24 -1.38 4.59
CA THR A 172 -15.16 -1.17 3.15
C THR A 172 -13.74 -1.45 2.64
N THR A 173 -13.66 -1.96 1.40
CA THR A 173 -12.39 -2.26 0.73
C THR A 173 -12.25 -1.38 -0.51
N CYS A 174 -11.04 -1.26 -1.07
CA CYS A 174 -10.91 -0.91 -2.49
C CYS A 174 -11.34 -2.09 -3.37
N ARG A 175 -11.39 -1.91 -4.70
CA ARG A 175 -11.82 -2.99 -5.62
C ARG A 175 -10.93 -4.23 -5.62
N LEU A 176 -9.66 -4.11 -5.22
CA LEU A 176 -8.76 -5.26 -5.03
C LEU A 176 -9.06 -6.04 -3.74
N GLY A 177 -9.87 -5.49 -2.84
CA GLY A 177 -10.10 -6.04 -1.51
C GLY A 177 -9.10 -5.54 -0.48
N LEU A 178 -8.47 -4.38 -0.65
CA LEU A 178 -7.60 -3.81 0.38
C LEU A 178 -8.46 -3.05 1.40
N PRO A 179 -8.40 -3.37 2.70
CA PRO A 179 -9.30 -2.81 3.71
C PRO A 179 -9.03 -1.33 3.99
N CYS A 180 -10.09 -0.59 4.38
CA CYS A 180 -10.02 0.84 4.74
C CYS A 180 -9.08 1.12 5.88
N LEU A 181 -9.15 0.29 6.93
CA LEU A 181 -8.33 0.38 8.12
C LEU A 181 -6.82 0.34 7.82
N GLY A 182 -6.39 -0.44 6.83
CA GLY A 182 -4.97 -0.49 6.43
C GLY A 182 -4.48 0.75 5.66
N SER A 183 -5.36 1.69 5.35
CA SER A 183 -5.03 2.96 4.66
C SER A 183 -4.82 4.13 5.61
N CYS A 184 -5.00 3.94 6.92
CA CYS A 184 -4.82 4.99 7.92
C CYS A 184 -3.39 5.53 7.92
N ARG A 185 -3.25 6.84 8.14
CA ARG A 185 -1.95 7.53 8.26
C ARG A 185 -1.60 7.95 9.68
N ASP A 186 -2.50 7.74 10.62
CA ASP A 186 -2.35 8.12 12.02
C ASP A 186 -3.16 7.18 12.92
N ALA A 187 -2.77 7.10 14.20
CA ALA A 187 -3.39 6.22 15.18
C ALA A 187 -4.84 6.60 15.49
N ALA A 188 -5.20 7.89 15.46
CA ALA A 188 -6.56 8.34 15.74
C ALA A 188 -7.55 7.89 14.66
N SER A 189 -7.15 7.85 13.39
CA SER A 189 -7.92 7.27 12.30
C SER A 189 -8.17 5.76 12.51
N VAL A 190 -7.17 5.03 13.01
CA VAL A 190 -7.31 3.60 13.34
C VAL A 190 -8.33 3.42 14.46
N GLU A 191 -8.17 4.17 15.57
CA GLU A 191 -9.08 4.10 16.71
C GLU A 191 -10.52 4.45 16.30
N MET A 192 -10.70 5.50 15.51
CA MET A 192 -12.02 5.94 15.06
C MET A 192 -12.75 4.86 14.27
N LEU A 193 -12.06 4.21 13.32
CA LEU A 193 -12.64 3.14 12.50
C LEU A 193 -12.98 1.91 13.35
N VAL A 194 -12.09 1.50 14.25
CA VAL A 194 -12.31 0.33 15.12
C VAL A 194 -13.45 0.58 16.11
N GLN A 195 -13.56 1.78 16.67
CA GLN A 195 -14.70 2.18 17.51
C GLN A 195 -16.05 2.10 16.78
N HIS A 196 -16.04 2.24 15.45
CA HIS A 196 -17.25 2.11 14.63
C HIS A 196 -17.43 0.70 14.04
N GLY A 197 -16.61 -0.28 14.43
CA GLY A 197 -16.77 -1.69 14.04
C GLY A 197 -15.88 -2.15 12.90
N ALA A 198 -14.77 -1.46 12.61
CA ALA A 198 -13.75 -2.01 11.71
C ALA A 198 -13.12 -3.28 12.32
N ASP A 199 -13.07 -4.35 11.53
CA ASP A 199 -12.39 -5.58 11.86
C ASP A 199 -10.89 -5.42 11.63
N VAL A 200 -10.13 -5.47 12.73
CA VAL A 200 -8.67 -5.34 12.73
C VAL A 200 -7.96 -6.46 11.96
N ASN A 201 -8.62 -7.61 11.81
CA ASN A 201 -8.12 -8.80 11.13
C ASN A 201 -8.92 -9.12 9.87
N TRP A 202 -9.60 -8.11 9.31
CA TRP A 202 -10.39 -8.28 8.10
C TRP A 202 -9.57 -8.98 7.02
N ARG A 203 -10.15 -10.03 6.42
CA ARG A 203 -9.48 -10.84 5.40
C ARG A 203 -10.46 -11.28 4.34
N GLY A 204 -10.47 -10.58 3.21
CA GLY A 204 -11.34 -10.92 2.08
C GLY A 204 -10.85 -10.36 0.74
N GLY A 205 -11.74 -10.35 -0.23
CA GLY A 205 -11.47 -9.87 -1.58
C GLY A 205 -10.45 -10.70 -2.35
N LYS A 206 -9.82 -10.12 -3.37
CA LYS A 206 -8.97 -10.87 -4.29
C LYS A 206 -7.56 -11.11 -3.76
N VAL A 207 -7.08 -10.24 -2.88
CA VAL A 207 -5.69 -10.24 -2.39
C VAL A 207 -5.53 -10.81 -0.98
N TRP A 208 -6.62 -10.89 -0.19
CA TRP A 208 -6.60 -11.44 1.16
C TRP A 208 -5.58 -10.79 2.11
N VAL A 209 -5.25 -9.51 1.91
CA VAL A 209 -4.30 -8.76 2.74
C VAL A 209 -5.04 -8.17 3.94
N THR A 210 -4.49 -8.35 5.14
CA THR A 210 -5.04 -7.81 6.39
C THR A 210 -4.83 -6.29 6.50
N PRO A 211 -5.57 -5.56 7.36
CA PRO A 211 -5.30 -4.15 7.63
C PRO A 211 -3.84 -3.88 8.01
N LEU A 212 -3.27 -4.68 8.92
CA LEU A 212 -1.87 -4.56 9.32
C LEU A 212 -0.92 -4.88 8.15
N GLY A 213 -1.18 -5.93 7.38
CA GLY A 213 -0.39 -6.25 6.20
C GLY A 213 -0.38 -5.12 5.17
N TYR A 214 -1.54 -4.48 4.95
CA TYR A 214 -1.65 -3.37 4.02
C TYR A 214 -0.91 -2.12 4.53
N ALA A 215 -1.05 -1.78 5.82
CA ALA A 215 -0.30 -0.69 6.44
C ALA A 215 1.22 -0.89 6.31
N CYS A 216 1.72 -2.10 6.54
CA CYS A 216 3.12 -2.47 6.35
C CYS A 216 3.57 -2.33 4.90
N SER A 217 2.77 -2.79 3.92
CA SER A 217 3.08 -2.66 2.49
C SER A 217 3.18 -1.21 2.01
N LYS A 218 2.48 -0.31 2.70
CA LYS A 218 2.46 1.13 2.41
C LYS A 218 3.51 1.91 3.19
N LEU A 219 4.29 1.24 4.04
CA LEU A 219 5.20 1.88 4.99
C LEU A 219 4.49 2.98 5.78
N ALA A 220 3.32 2.67 6.33
CA ALA A 220 2.56 3.59 7.16
C ALA A 220 3.42 4.07 8.36
N PRO A 221 3.14 5.27 8.90
CA PRO A 221 3.85 5.76 10.08
C PRO A 221 3.84 4.73 11.21
N LEU A 222 4.95 4.63 11.96
CA LEU A 222 5.17 3.59 12.96
C LEU A 222 4.02 3.50 13.99
N GLU A 223 3.43 4.63 14.35
CA GLU A 223 2.31 4.72 15.29
C GLU A 223 1.04 4.00 14.80
N VAL A 224 0.80 3.92 13.48
CA VAL A 224 -0.30 3.13 12.91
C VAL A 224 -0.07 1.64 13.17
N THR A 225 1.16 1.17 12.95
CA THR A 225 1.53 -0.24 13.19
C THR A 225 1.42 -0.58 14.68
N LYS A 226 1.97 0.26 15.55
CA LYS A 226 1.84 0.09 17.01
C LYS A 226 0.38 0.03 17.43
N LYS A 227 -0.45 0.96 16.95
CA LYS A 227 -1.88 0.99 17.30
C LYS A 227 -2.62 -0.26 16.84
N LEU A 228 -2.38 -0.74 15.62
CA LEU A 228 -2.99 -1.98 15.13
C LEU A 228 -2.57 -3.20 15.97
N VAL A 229 -1.30 -3.28 16.34
CA VAL A 229 -0.78 -4.34 17.24
C VAL A 229 -1.40 -4.24 18.64
N GLU A 230 -1.51 -3.05 19.21
CA GLU A 230 -2.22 -2.81 20.49
C GLU A 230 -3.66 -3.32 20.44
N LEU A 231 -4.34 -3.09 19.30
CA LEU A 231 -5.70 -3.54 19.01
C LEU A 231 -5.78 -5.02 18.58
N GLN A 232 -4.75 -5.82 18.85
CA GLN A 232 -4.72 -7.27 18.61
C GLN A 232 -4.83 -7.67 17.12
N ALA A 233 -4.23 -6.88 16.22
CA ALA A 233 -3.97 -7.32 14.86
C ALA A 233 -3.06 -8.56 14.85
N ASP A 234 -3.44 -9.59 14.10
CA ASP A 234 -2.64 -10.81 13.94
C ASP A 234 -1.45 -10.53 13.02
N VAL A 235 -0.26 -10.57 13.61
CA VAL A 235 1.02 -10.31 12.96
C VAL A 235 1.51 -11.45 12.05
N ASN A 236 0.78 -12.55 11.99
CA ASN A 236 1.11 -13.78 11.25
C ASN A 236 -0.02 -14.21 10.30
N LEU A 237 -1.10 -13.44 10.16
CA LEU A 237 -2.23 -13.80 9.31
C LEU A 237 -1.99 -13.49 7.82
N SER A 238 -2.40 -14.44 6.96
CA SER A 238 -2.31 -14.34 5.50
C SER A 238 -0.87 -14.10 5.01
N THR A 239 -0.70 -13.33 3.92
CA THR A 239 0.60 -12.72 3.61
C THR A 239 1.02 -11.83 4.74
N THR A 240 2.08 -12.26 5.43
CA THR A 240 2.37 -11.73 6.77
C THR A 240 2.72 -10.25 6.67
N PRO A 241 2.35 -9.44 7.67
CA PRO A 241 2.80 -8.06 7.77
C PRO A 241 4.32 -7.88 7.63
N LEU A 242 5.11 -8.81 8.17
CA LEU A 242 6.57 -8.77 8.07
C LEU A 242 7.06 -9.05 6.64
N SER A 243 6.46 -10.01 5.92
CA SER A 243 6.73 -10.25 4.49
C SER A 243 6.34 -9.05 3.63
N ASN A 244 5.13 -8.49 3.85
CA ASN A 244 4.65 -7.30 3.14
C ASN A 244 5.60 -6.11 3.38
N LEU A 245 6.01 -5.88 4.63
CA LEU A 245 6.99 -4.86 4.96
C LEU A 245 8.30 -5.06 4.20
N ALA A 246 8.86 -6.28 4.25
CA ALA A 246 10.13 -6.61 3.62
C ALA A 246 10.12 -6.37 2.11
N LEU A 247 9.05 -6.78 1.42
CA LEU A 247 8.86 -6.58 -0.02
C LEU A 247 8.92 -5.10 -0.43
N TYR A 248 8.33 -4.19 0.35
CA TYR A 248 8.28 -2.76 0.01
C TYR A 248 9.34 -1.91 0.74
N SER A 249 10.25 -2.53 1.49
CA SER A 249 11.14 -1.86 2.45
C SER A 249 12.23 -0.97 1.85
N ARG A 250 12.51 -1.07 0.54
CA ARG A 250 13.63 -0.38 -0.13
C ARG A 250 13.58 1.15 0.01
N THR A 251 12.38 1.72 0.03
CA THR A 251 12.20 3.17 -0.08
C THR A 251 12.46 3.92 1.23
N VAL A 252 12.27 3.28 2.39
CA VAL A 252 12.49 3.91 3.71
C VAL A 252 13.11 2.89 4.69
N PRO A 253 14.41 2.54 4.54
CA PRO A 253 15.03 1.43 5.27
C PRO A 253 14.95 1.54 6.79
N LYS A 254 15.14 2.75 7.34
CA LYS A 254 15.08 2.99 8.79
C LYS A 254 13.68 2.73 9.37
N LEU A 255 12.63 3.23 8.69
CA LEU A 255 11.25 2.97 9.10
C LEU A 255 10.92 1.48 8.99
N ALA A 256 11.42 0.80 7.95
CA ALA A 256 11.22 -0.63 7.79
C ALA A 256 11.83 -1.42 8.96
N VAL A 257 13.04 -1.08 9.42
CA VAL A 257 13.64 -1.73 10.60
C VAL A 257 12.83 -1.45 11.87
N SER A 258 12.45 -0.20 12.12
CA SER A 258 11.63 0.15 13.30
C SER A 258 10.28 -0.57 13.30
N THR A 259 9.65 -0.70 12.12
CA THR A 259 8.38 -1.42 11.97
C THR A 259 8.59 -2.93 12.17
N ALA A 260 9.65 -3.51 11.61
CA ALA A 260 9.99 -4.91 11.81
C ALA A 260 10.26 -5.22 13.29
N HIS A 261 10.93 -4.32 14.01
CA HIS A 261 11.14 -4.46 15.44
C HIS A 261 9.83 -4.56 16.23
N VAL A 262 8.86 -3.68 15.96
CA VAL A 262 7.52 -3.74 16.58
C VAL A 262 6.81 -5.05 16.26
N LEU A 263 6.85 -5.50 15.01
CA LEU A 263 6.22 -6.77 14.59
C LEU A 263 6.86 -7.97 15.31
N LEU A 264 8.19 -8.01 15.41
CA LEU A 264 8.90 -9.10 16.10
C LEU A 264 8.64 -9.09 17.61
N GLN A 265 8.55 -7.92 18.25
CA GLN A 265 8.11 -7.81 19.65
C GLN A 265 6.70 -8.35 19.86
N ALA A 266 5.82 -8.18 18.85
CA ALA A 266 4.49 -8.74 18.81
C ALA A 266 4.43 -10.22 18.37
N ARG A 267 5.59 -10.90 18.31
CA ARG A 267 5.73 -12.33 17.96
C ARG A 267 5.42 -12.65 16.49
N ALA A 268 5.73 -11.73 15.57
CA ALA A 268 5.82 -12.07 14.15
C ALA A 268 6.89 -13.15 13.93
N ASP A 269 6.57 -14.18 13.16
CA ASP A 269 7.50 -15.25 12.85
C ASP A 269 8.50 -14.79 11.77
N VAL A 270 9.76 -14.64 12.18
CA VAL A 270 10.86 -14.19 11.32
C VAL A 270 11.23 -15.22 10.24
N ASN A 271 10.91 -16.49 10.46
CA ASN A 271 11.30 -17.63 9.63
C ASN A 271 10.16 -18.25 8.85
N ARG A 272 8.92 -17.80 9.03
CA ARG A 272 7.76 -18.32 8.31
C ARG A 272 7.86 -18.04 6.81
N PRO A 273 7.94 -19.08 5.95
CA PRO A 273 7.84 -18.89 4.52
C PRO A 273 6.46 -18.34 4.15
N GLU A 274 6.46 -17.44 3.17
CA GLU A 274 5.25 -16.81 2.69
C GLU A 274 4.35 -17.84 1.96
N ARG A 275 3.08 -17.91 2.38
CA ARG A 275 2.05 -18.67 1.66
C ARG A 275 1.19 -17.69 0.87
N LEU A 276 1.59 -17.44 -0.38
CA LEU A 276 0.82 -16.61 -1.29
C LEU A 276 -0.58 -17.20 -1.50
N VAL A 277 -1.60 -16.35 -1.41
CA VAL A 277 -3.01 -16.69 -1.58
C VAL A 277 -3.68 -15.74 -2.58
N GLY A 278 -4.89 -16.10 -3.03
CA GLY A 278 -5.69 -15.27 -3.93
C GLY A 278 -4.95 -14.88 -5.21
N LEU A 279 -5.04 -13.60 -5.59
CA LEU A 279 -4.41 -13.05 -6.78
C LEU A 279 -2.89 -13.23 -6.80
N PHE A 280 -2.21 -13.12 -5.65
CA PHE A 280 -0.75 -13.25 -5.61
C PHE A 280 -0.29 -14.68 -5.90
N ARG A 281 -1.09 -15.69 -5.52
CA ARG A 281 -0.83 -17.08 -5.90
C ARG A 281 -0.96 -17.28 -7.41
N VAL A 282 -1.97 -16.68 -8.03
CA VAL A 282 -2.14 -16.72 -9.49
C VAL A 282 -0.94 -16.06 -10.19
N LEU A 283 -0.49 -14.90 -9.68
CA LEU A 283 0.68 -14.20 -10.23
C LEU A 283 1.98 -15.01 -10.07
N GLU A 284 2.17 -15.73 -8.95
CA GLU A 284 3.29 -16.64 -8.74
C GLU A 284 3.32 -17.75 -9.81
N ILE A 285 2.18 -18.42 -10.03
CA ILE A 285 2.06 -19.50 -11.02
C ILE A 285 2.33 -18.97 -12.44
N LEU A 286 1.67 -17.87 -12.81
CA LEU A 286 1.87 -17.25 -14.13
C LEU A 286 3.32 -16.78 -14.32
N GLY A 287 3.94 -16.24 -13.28
CA GLY A 287 5.33 -15.80 -13.35
C GLY A 287 6.30 -16.96 -13.56
N ARG A 288 6.05 -18.11 -12.92
CA ARG A 288 6.85 -19.32 -13.16
C ARG A 288 6.73 -19.83 -14.58
N VAL A 289 5.50 -19.90 -15.09
CA VAL A 289 5.24 -20.29 -16.49
C VAL A 289 5.95 -19.33 -17.45
N GLN A 290 5.87 -18.03 -17.21
CA GLN A 290 6.53 -17.04 -18.06
C GLN A 290 8.06 -17.17 -18.07
N LEU A 291 8.67 -17.51 -16.93
CA LEU A 291 10.12 -17.73 -16.84
C LEU A 291 10.59 -18.91 -17.71
N CYS A 292 9.74 -19.92 -17.96
CA CYS A 292 10.04 -21.01 -18.90
C CYS A 292 10.21 -20.51 -20.34
N PHE A 293 9.52 -19.43 -20.72
CA PHE A 293 9.56 -18.88 -22.09
C PHE A 293 10.67 -17.83 -22.32
N ARG A 294 11.50 -17.53 -21.31
CA ARG A 294 12.72 -16.66 -21.37
C ARG A 294 12.54 -15.29 -22.08
N ARG A 295 11.34 -14.70 -22.11
CA ARG A 295 11.10 -13.37 -22.70
C ARG A 295 11.36 -12.24 -21.69
N ARG A 296 12.45 -11.49 -21.86
CA ARG A 296 12.74 -10.28 -21.05
C ARG A 296 11.82 -9.13 -21.47
N SER A 297 10.93 -8.71 -20.58
CA SER A 297 10.08 -7.50 -20.70
C SER A 297 9.89 -6.88 -19.31
N GLN A 298 9.39 -5.64 -19.21
CA GLN A 298 9.04 -5.06 -17.90
C GLN A 298 8.00 -5.91 -17.15
N VAL A 299 7.03 -6.46 -17.90
CA VAL A 299 6.04 -7.41 -17.39
C VAL A 299 6.73 -8.65 -16.81
N SER A 300 7.73 -9.19 -17.50
CA SER A 300 8.53 -10.33 -17.01
C SER A 300 9.27 -10.04 -15.70
N ARG A 301 9.60 -8.78 -15.38
CA ARG A 301 10.26 -8.41 -14.12
C ARG A 301 9.30 -8.39 -12.94
N LEU A 302 8.06 -7.94 -13.15
CA LEU A 302 7.02 -8.02 -12.11
C LEU A 302 6.71 -9.48 -11.78
N PHE A 303 6.55 -10.30 -12.83
CA PHE A 303 6.31 -11.73 -12.69
C PHE A 303 7.48 -12.51 -12.08
N SER A 304 8.73 -12.08 -12.30
CA SER A 304 9.88 -12.75 -11.67
C SER A 304 9.93 -12.56 -10.15
N VAL A 305 9.47 -11.41 -9.64
CA VAL A 305 9.41 -11.16 -8.18
C VAL A 305 8.40 -12.09 -7.51
N TYR A 306 7.20 -12.22 -8.08
CA TYR A 306 6.19 -13.12 -7.53
C TYR A 306 6.51 -14.60 -7.75
N ALA A 307 7.27 -14.97 -8.79
CA ALA A 307 7.69 -16.36 -9.02
C ALA A 307 8.55 -16.92 -7.87
N GLU A 308 9.30 -16.05 -7.20
CA GLU A 308 10.13 -16.34 -6.02
C GLU A 308 9.38 -16.11 -4.69
N GLY A 309 8.10 -15.71 -4.75
CA GLY A 309 7.43 -15.05 -3.63
C GLY A 309 6.99 -15.94 -2.46
N SER A 310 7.20 -17.25 -2.54
CA SER A 310 7.04 -18.20 -1.42
C SER A 310 8.27 -18.27 -0.53
N THR A 311 8.93 -17.13 -0.32
CA THR A 311 10.15 -17.01 0.47
C THR A 311 9.87 -16.45 1.86
N THR A 312 10.84 -16.48 2.76
CA THR A 312 10.74 -15.91 4.11
C THR A 312 10.81 -14.38 4.06
N PRO A 313 10.48 -13.66 5.15
CA PRO A 313 10.69 -12.22 5.22
C PRO A 313 12.14 -11.79 4.90
N LEU A 314 13.13 -12.61 5.28
CA LEU A 314 14.53 -12.38 4.93
C LEU A 314 14.78 -12.49 3.42
N GLY A 315 14.16 -13.46 2.74
CA GLY A 315 14.27 -13.59 1.28
C GLY A 315 13.60 -12.44 0.53
N TRP A 316 12.49 -11.91 1.05
CA TRP A 316 11.88 -10.69 0.54
C TRP A 316 12.79 -9.47 0.73
N ALA A 317 13.38 -9.30 1.91
CA ALA A 317 14.32 -8.22 2.19
C ALA A 317 15.57 -8.29 1.28
N ALA A 318 16.04 -9.50 0.98
CA ALA A 318 17.15 -9.73 0.06
C ALA A 318 16.80 -9.38 -1.40
N THR A 319 15.59 -9.72 -1.83
CA THR A 319 15.08 -9.42 -3.18
C THR A 319 14.82 -7.92 -3.36
N SER A 320 14.36 -7.25 -2.30
CA SER A 320 14.06 -5.81 -2.29
C SER A 320 15.27 -4.92 -2.08
N ASP A 321 16.47 -5.50 -1.94
CA ASP A 321 17.73 -4.75 -1.86
C ASP A 321 17.80 -3.81 -0.63
N ASN A 322 17.31 -4.30 0.51
CA ASN A 322 17.37 -3.57 1.77
C ASN A 322 18.35 -4.25 2.74
N ALA A 323 19.64 -3.98 2.55
CA ALA A 323 20.70 -4.55 3.38
C ALA A 323 20.52 -4.26 4.88
N THR A 324 20.01 -3.07 5.24
CA THR A 324 19.78 -2.71 6.65
C THR A 324 18.68 -3.57 7.29
N LEU A 325 17.61 -3.88 6.55
CA LEU A 325 16.59 -4.81 7.03
C LEU A 325 17.13 -6.26 7.05
N VAL A 326 17.95 -6.67 6.08
CA VAL A 326 18.60 -7.99 6.07
C VAL A 326 19.48 -8.17 7.30
N GLU A 327 20.35 -7.21 7.61
CA GLU A 327 21.18 -7.20 8.83
C GLU A 327 20.33 -7.31 10.09
N PHE A 328 19.25 -6.51 10.18
CA PHE A 328 18.35 -6.54 11.32
C PHE A 328 17.66 -7.91 11.49
N LEU A 329 17.12 -8.48 10.41
CA LEU A 329 16.45 -9.78 10.46
C LEU A 329 17.43 -10.91 10.83
N LEU A 330 18.66 -10.90 10.31
CA LEU A 330 19.71 -11.84 10.71
C LEU A 330 20.04 -11.71 12.20
N SER A 331 20.15 -10.48 12.72
CA SER A 331 20.34 -10.23 14.16
C SER A 331 19.18 -10.76 15.02
N ALA A 332 17.98 -10.81 14.43
CA ALA A 332 16.78 -11.39 15.01
C ALA A 332 16.62 -12.91 14.75
N LYS A 333 17.71 -13.61 14.37
CA LYS A 333 17.74 -15.07 14.12
C LYS A 333 16.90 -15.53 12.93
N ALA A 334 16.76 -14.68 11.91
CA ALA A 334 16.28 -15.11 10.61
C ALA A 334 17.23 -16.16 10.00
N ASP A 335 16.70 -17.28 9.55
CA ASP A 335 17.43 -18.36 8.91
C ASP A 335 17.61 -18.04 7.40
N PRO A 336 18.86 -17.82 6.95
CA PRO A 336 19.16 -17.47 5.57
C PRO A 336 19.13 -18.65 4.60
N ASP A 337 18.90 -19.86 5.09
CA ASP A 337 19.01 -21.11 4.34
C ASP A 337 17.65 -21.80 4.10
N ILE A 338 16.53 -21.19 4.54
CA ILE A 338 15.17 -21.67 4.25
C ILE A 338 14.84 -21.46 2.75
N PRO A 339 14.68 -22.51 1.94
CA PRO A 339 14.40 -22.36 0.52
C PRO A 339 12.93 -22.01 0.26
N ASN A 340 12.68 -21.22 -0.80
CA ASN A 340 11.33 -21.05 -1.34
C ASN A 340 10.89 -22.26 -2.18
N HIS A 341 9.68 -22.25 -2.75
CA HIS A 341 9.19 -23.36 -3.59
C HIS A 341 10.00 -23.61 -4.88
N ARG A 342 10.90 -22.71 -5.27
CA ARG A 342 11.85 -22.92 -6.39
C ARG A 342 13.18 -23.52 -5.93
N GLY A 343 13.35 -23.74 -4.63
CA GLY A 343 14.60 -24.22 -4.03
C GLY A 343 15.61 -23.11 -3.75
N HIS A 344 15.25 -21.83 -3.97
CA HIS A 344 16.16 -20.72 -3.75
C HIS A 344 16.11 -20.24 -2.29
N THR A 345 17.27 -20.14 -1.65
CA THR A 345 17.40 -19.57 -0.29
C THR A 345 17.46 -18.05 -0.33
N PRO A 346 17.17 -17.33 0.78
CA PRO A 346 17.36 -15.89 0.90
C PRO A 346 18.71 -15.38 0.39
N ARG A 347 19.81 -16.10 0.66
CA ARG A 347 21.15 -15.75 0.16
C ARG A 347 21.22 -15.75 -1.36
N GLN A 348 20.57 -16.72 -2.00
CA GLN A 348 20.55 -16.89 -3.46
C GLN A 348 19.64 -15.87 -4.15
N LEU A 349 18.64 -15.35 -3.45
CA LEU A 349 17.74 -14.29 -3.94
C LEU A 349 18.39 -12.89 -3.93
N ALA A 350 19.52 -12.72 -3.24
CA ALA A 350 20.25 -11.45 -3.20
C ALA A 350 20.80 -11.06 -4.58
N VAL A 351 20.26 -9.97 -5.13
CA VAL A 351 20.70 -9.43 -6.43
C VAL A 351 21.85 -8.44 -6.28
N ASP A 352 21.78 -7.57 -5.26
CA ASP A 352 22.73 -6.49 -5.04
C ASP A 352 24.00 -6.94 -4.29
N ALA A 353 25.13 -6.32 -4.62
CA ALA A 353 26.42 -6.65 -4.03
C ALA A 353 26.48 -6.36 -2.52
N ARG A 354 25.83 -5.29 -2.05
CA ARG A 354 25.77 -4.92 -0.63
C ARG A 354 24.97 -5.93 0.17
N VAL A 355 23.83 -6.41 -0.35
CA VAL A 355 23.08 -7.47 0.32
C VAL A 355 23.88 -8.78 0.37
N ARG A 356 24.58 -9.12 -0.72
CA ARG A 356 25.45 -10.31 -0.76
C ARG A 356 26.57 -10.26 0.28
N SER A 357 27.19 -9.08 0.49
CA SER A 357 28.26 -8.93 1.48
C SER A 357 27.74 -9.11 2.92
N VAL A 358 26.52 -8.67 3.22
CA VAL A 358 25.88 -8.93 4.53
C VAL A 358 25.80 -10.43 4.81
N PHE A 359 25.36 -11.22 3.83
CA PHE A 359 25.28 -12.68 3.97
C PHE A 359 26.66 -13.32 4.12
N ALA A 360 27.68 -12.83 3.40
CA ALA A 360 29.05 -13.33 3.51
C ALA A 360 29.65 -13.11 4.91
N GLY A 361 29.32 -11.98 5.57
CA GLY A 361 29.76 -11.69 6.94
C GLY A 361 29.05 -12.50 8.03
N HIS A 362 27.94 -13.16 7.72
CA HIS A 362 27.14 -13.98 8.65
C HIS A 362 27.24 -15.48 8.33
N GLN A 363 28.41 -15.98 7.92
CA GLN A 363 28.65 -17.42 7.85
C GLN A 363 29.00 -17.97 9.25
N PRO A 364 28.26 -18.95 9.79
CA PRO A 364 28.82 -19.82 10.81
C PRO A 364 29.93 -20.67 10.17
N ASP A 365 31.08 -20.77 10.83
CA ASP A 365 32.14 -21.70 10.46
C ASP A 365 31.58 -23.11 10.28
N ALA A 366 31.60 -23.64 9.04
CA ALA A 366 31.94 -25.02 8.68
C ALA A 366 31.22 -25.52 7.40
N VAL A 367 32.06 -25.86 6.42
CA VAL A 367 31.98 -27.08 5.58
C VAL A 367 30.65 -27.31 4.84
N PHE A 368 30.51 -26.76 3.63
CA PHE A 368 29.63 -27.35 2.62
C PHE A 368 30.41 -28.33 1.75
N ASN A 369 30.20 -29.62 2.04
CA ASN A 369 30.34 -30.67 1.05
C ASN A 369 29.48 -30.31 -0.17
N HIS A 370 30.13 -30.30 -1.33
CA HIS A 370 29.48 -30.23 -2.62
C HIS A 370 28.38 -31.31 -2.74
N ILE A 371 27.12 -30.89 -2.83
CA ILE A 371 26.09 -31.70 -3.48
C ILE A 371 25.97 -31.14 -4.90
N PRO A 372 26.48 -31.83 -5.93
CA PRO A 372 26.34 -31.37 -7.29
C PRO A 372 24.89 -31.57 -7.75
N CYS A 373 24.30 -30.52 -8.31
CA CYS A 373 23.08 -30.61 -9.10
C CYS A 373 23.30 -31.58 -10.27
N LYS A 374 22.79 -32.81 -10.20
CA LYS A 374 22.60 -33.66 -11.38
C LYS A 374 21.33 -33.21 -12.09
N GLY A 375 21.51 -32.47 -13.17
CA GLY A 375 20.50 -32.31 -14.21
C GLY A 375 21.03 -32.89 -15.50
N ASP A 376 20.81 -34.19 -15.71
CA ASP A 376 20.71 -34.77 -17.05
C ASP A 376 19.36 -35.48 -17.13
N GLY A 377 18.68 -35.24 -18.25
CA GLY A 377 17.25 -35.40 -18.40
C GLY A 377 16.73 -36.83 -18.17
N HIS A 378 15.51 -36.91 -17.65
CA HIS A 378 14.46 -37.73 -18.24
C HIS A 378 13.11 -37.32 -17.64
N LEU A 379 12.14 -37.12 -18.52
CA LEU A 379 10.71 -37.10 -18.20
C LEU A 379 10.35 -38.39 -17.47
N THR A 380 9.91 -38.29 -16.22
CA THR A 380 9.10 -39.35 -15.61
C THR A 380 8.15 -38.78 -14.57
N GLN A 381 6.93 -39.32 -14.60
CA GLN A 381 5.74 -38.94 -13.85
C GLN A 381 5.99 -38.90 -12.33
N CYS A 382 5.40 -37.90 -11.67
CA CYS A 382 4.97 -38.00 -10.28
C CYS A 382 3.54 -37.46 -10.20
N THR A 383 2.59 -38.34 -10.53
CA THR A 383 1.24 -38.29 -9.98
C THR A 383 1.27 -38.78 -8.53
N SER A 384 0.25 -38.38 -7.77
CA SER A 384 -0.08 -38.74 -6.37
C SER A 384 0.61 -37.96 -5.25
N GLN A 385 -0.05 -36.88 -4.83
CA GLN A 385 -0.46 -36.60 -3.44
C GLN A 385 -1.22 -35.26 -3.46
N LEU A 386 -2.45 -35.31 -3.97
CA LEU A 386 -3.49 -34.35 -3.63
C LEU A 386 -4.30 -35.04 -2.55
N GLU A 387 -3.97 -34.78 -1.29
CA GLU A 387 -4.87 -35.07 -0.19
C GLU A 387 -5.86 -33.90 -0.06
N ASP A 388 -7.11 -34.31 0.04
CA ASP A 388 -8.35 -33.54 0.14
C ASP A 388 -8.27 -32.34 1.09
N ASP A 389 -8.46 -31.14 0.55
CA ASP A 389 -9.06 -29.99 1.26
C ASP A 389 -9.47 -28.82 0.32
N ASP A 390 -9.21 -28.90 -0.99
CA ASP A 390 -9.49 -27.82 -1.96
C ASP A 390 -10.76 -28.06 -2.83
N ALA A 391 -11.90 -28.37 -2.20
CA ALA A 391 -13.16 -28.50 -2.94
C ALA A 391 -13.84 -27.15 -3.31
N ASP A 392 -13.41 -26.02 -2.74
CA ASP A 392 -14.10 -24.73 -2.89
C ASP A 392 -13.34 -23.65 -3.71
N ILE A 393 -12.19 -23.97 -4.32
CA ILE A 393 -11.33 -22.95 -4.95
C ILE A 393 -11.62 -22.73 -6.45
N LEU A 394 -12.48 -23.53 -7.08
CA LEU A 394 -12.71 -23.48 -8.54
C LEU A 394 -14.08 -22.94 -8.99
N SER A 395 -14.88 -22.35 -8.10
CA SER A 395 -16.05 -21.56 -8.53
C SER A 395 -15.76 -20.07 -8.46
N LEU A 396 -15.17 -19.50 -9.52
CA LEU A 396 -15.36 -18.10 -9.97
C LEU A 396 -14.71 -17.84 -11.34
#